data_AF-A0AAV9CZ79-F1
#
_entry.id   AF-A0AAV9CZ79-F1
#
_cell.length_a   1.000
_cell.length_b   1.000
_cell.length_c   1.000
_cell.angle_alpha   90.00
_cell.angle_beta   90.00
_cell.angle_gamma   90.00
#
_symmetry.space_group_name_H-M   'P 1'
#
loop_
_entity.id
_entity.type
_entity.pdbx_description
1 polymer ?
#
loop_
_entity_poly.entity_id
_entity_poly.type
_entity_poly.pdbx_seq_one_letter_code
_entity_poly.pdbx_strand_id
1 'polypeptide(L)'
;MALSSPKCPSSSRFAPTPLHRLASPSNLRSQNLIFKRLPSLSFESPKDRRRGGVYMQEAATKAAPATEETPLNKIKDGILSKSSHLEVRDAVNFDTNTKESTVSITVVGASGDLAKKKIFPALFALYYEDCLPTHFTIFGYARTKMTDAELRIMVSKTLTCRIDKRENCNDKMEEFLQRCFYHSGQYDSEENFMALDKTLKEHEAGKQSNRLFYLSIPPNIFVNVVKCACTSASSANGWTRVIVEKPFGRDSESSATLTRSLKQYLEEDQIFRIDHYLGKELVENLSVLRFSNLIFEPQWSRQYIRNVQLIFSEDFGTEGRGGYFDNYGIIRDVMQNHLLQILALFAMETPVSLDAEDIRNEKVKLLRSIRPLQLEDVVIGQYKSHTKGG
;
A
#
# COMPACT_ATOMS: atom_id res chain seq x y z
N MET A 1 49.21 42.20 7.26
CA MET A 1 49.64 40.79 7.35
C MET A 1 48.56 39.97 6.65
N ALA A 2 48.62 39.75 5.32
CA ALA A 2 49.52 38.83 4.58
C ALA A 2 49.31 37.39 5.09
N LEU A 3 48.87 36.38 4.32
CA LEU A 3 49.29 35.93 2.98
C LEU A 3 48.16 35.03 2.39
N SER A 4 47.64 35.29 1.19
CA SER A 4 48.05 34.78 -0.14
C SER A 4 47.34 33.50 -0.61
N SER A 5 46.54 33.63 -1.67
CA SER A 5 46.17 32.54 -2.58
C SER A 5 47.38 32.06 -3.41
N PRO A 6 47.33 30.86 -4.00
CA PRO A 6 47.36 30.76 -5.47
C PRO A 6 46.41 29.67 -6.02
N LYS A 7 45.59 29.98 -7.04
CA LYS A 7 45.76 29.66 -8.48
C LYS A 7 45.89 28.16 -8.84
N CYS A 8 44.92 27.70 -9.65
CA CYS A 8 44.99 26.50 -10.50
C CYS A 8 46.21 26.49 -11.44
N PRO A 9 46.52 25.31 -12.01
CA PRO A 9 46.51 25.22 -13.47
C PRO A 9 45.83 23.95 -14.02
N SER A 10 45.43 24.10 -15.28
CA SER A 10 44.78 23.18 -16.20
C SER A 10 45.71 22.20 -16.92
N SER A 11 45.11 21.12 -17.46
CA SER A 11 45.56 20.25 -18.57
C SER A 11 46.68 19.25 -18.24
N SER A 12 46.72 18.01 -18.73
CA SER A 12 46.32 17.49 -20.04
C SER A 12 46.28 15.95 -20.05
N ARG A 13 45.46 15.41 -20.99
CA ARG A 13 45.66 14.20 -21.82
C ARG A 13 46.20 12.92 -21.17
N PHE A 14 45.43 11.83 -21.27
CA PHE A 14 45.86 10.59 -21.93
C PHE A 14 44.63 9.75 -22.34
N ALA A 15 44.46 9.61 -23.66
CA ALA A 15 43.69 8.54 -24.28
C ALA A 15 44.65 7.39 -24.63
N PRO A 16 44.14 6.16 -24.77
CA PRO A 16 44.68 5.24 -25.76
C PRO A 16 43.60 4.76 -26.74
N THR A 17 43.79 5.22 -27.97
CA THR A 17 43.79 4.52 -29.28
C THR A 17 42.85 3.31 -29.55
N PRO A 18 42.24 3.25 -30.77
CA PRO A 18 41.23 2.26 -31.14
C PRO A 18 41.84 1.00 -31.76
N LEU A 19 41.18 -0.16 -31.56
CA LEU A 19 41.49 -1.41 -32.25
C LEU A 19 40.44 -1.72 -33.33
N HIS A 20 40.90 -1.59 -34.57
CA HIS A 20 40.60 -2.36 -35.78
C HIS A 20 39.15 -2.79 -36.13
N ARG A 21 38.67 -2.14 -37.19
CA ARG A 21 37.80 -2.69 -38.25
C ARG A 21 38.34 -4.05 -38.72
N LEU A 22 37.48 -5.06 -38.75
CA LEU A 22 37.53 -6.15 -39.72
C LEU A 22 36.18 -6.25 -40.45
N ALA A 23 36.30 -6.52 -41.74
CA ALA A 23 35.29 -6.36 -42.76
C ALA A 23 34.18 -7.42 -42.73
N SER A 24 33.03 -7.00 -43.23
CA SER A 24 31.97 -7.85 -43.80
C SER A 24 32.47 -8.77 -44.91
N PRO A 25 31.78 -9.91 -45.12
CA PRO A 25 31.44 -10.34 -46.46
C PRO A 25 29.92 -10.35 -46.66
N SER A 26 29.52 -9.65 -47.72
CA SER A 26 28.25 -9.76 -48.41
C SER A 26 28.04 -11.14 -49.05
N ASN A 27 26.76 -11.44 -49.30
CA ASN A 27 26.22 -12.39 -50.29
C ASN A 27 26.23 -13.88 -49.93
N LEU A 28 25.05 -14.39 -49.56
CA LEU A 28 24.48 -15.53 -50.29
C LEU A 28 22.94 -15.48 -50.32
N ARG A 29 22.46 -15.80 -51.51
CA ARG A 29 21.11 -15.66 -52.05
C ARG A 29 20.07 -16.50 -51.31
N SER A 30 18.89 -15.91 -51.23
CA SER A 30 17.57 -16.51 -51.40
C SER A 30 17.53 -17.97 -51.89
N GLN A 31 16.93 -18.85 -51.10
CA GLN A 31 16.17 -19.97 -51.62
C GLN A 31 14.79 -20.00 -50.95
N ASN A 32 13.78 -19.79 -51.79
CA ASN A 32 12.37 -20.00 -51.50
C ASN A 32 12.14 -21.48 -51.14
N LEU A 33 11.65 -21.76 -49.95
CA LEU A 33 11.02 -23.04 -49.64
C LEU A 33 9.53 -22.81 -49.36
N ILE A 34 8.77 -23.17 -50.39
CA ILE A 34 7.32 -23.26 -50.44
C ILE A 34 6.88 -24.30 -49.40
N PHE A 35 6.21 -23.88 -48.32
CA PHE A 35 5.50 -24.81 -47.44
C PHE A 35 4.19 -25.23 -48.10
N LYS A 36 4.19 -26.43 -48.70
CA LYS A 36 2.98 -27.13 -49.11
C LYS A 36 2.19 -27.55 -47.86
N ARG A 37 0.95 -27.06 -47.74
CA ARG A 37 -0.12 -27.66 -46.92
C ARG A 37 -0.40 -29.08 -47.41
N LEU A 38 -0.59 -30.02 -46.47
CA LEU A 38 -1.35 -31.29 -46.60
C LEU A 38 -1.51 -31.90 -45.18
N PRO A 39 -2.48 -32.80 -44.93
CA PRO A 39 -3.72 -32.49 -44.22
C PRO A 39 -3.81 -33.07 -42.79
N SER A 40 -4.89 -32.68 -42.12
CA SER A 40 -5.34 -33.09 -40.79
C SER A 40 -5.31 -34.61 -40.55
N LEU A 41 -4.57 -35.03 -39.53
CA LEU A 41 -4.68 -36.35 -38.90
C LEU A 41 -5.17 -36.17 -37.47
N SER A 42 -6.42 -36.55 -37.26
CA SER A 42 -7.05 -36.73 -35.95
C SER A 42 -6.43 -37.94 -35.24
N PHE A 43 -5.83 -37.69 -34.08
CA PHE A 43 -5.47 -38.73 -33.13
C PHE A 43 -6.19 -38.43 -31.81
N GLU A 44 -7.21 -39.24 -31.50
CA GLU A 44 -7.69 -39.43 -30.13
C GLU A 44 -6.75 -40.39 -29.38
N SER A 45 -6.38 -40.03 -28.16
CA SER A 45 -5.76 -40.94 -27.19
C SER A 45 -5.93 -40.36 -25.76
N PRO A 46 -6.01 -41.21 -24.71
CA PRO A 46 -6.97 -41.06 -23.63
C PRO A 46 -6.51 -40.21 -22.44
N LYS A 47 -7.52 -39.84 -21.65
CA LYS A 47 -7.48 -39.29 -20.29
C LYS A 47 -6.47 -40.04 -19.40
N ASP A 48 -5.39 -39.38 -18.98
CA ASP A 48 -5.02 -39.25 -17.57
C ASP A 48 -3.76 -38.39 -17.40
N ARG A 49 -3.87 -37.27 -16.68
CA ARG A 49 -2.75 -36.68 -15.93
C ARG A 49 -3.30 -35.64 -14.98
N ARG A 50 -3.45 -36.07 -13.71
CA ARG A 50 -3.64 -35.20 -12.54
C ARG A 50 -2.54 -34.12 -12.54
N ARG A 51 -2.90 -32.88 -12.84
CA ARG A 51 -2.17 -31.69 -12.39
C ARG A 51 -2.81 -31.26 -11.07
N GLY A 52 -2.13 -31.53 -9.97
CA GLY A 52 -2.44 -30.93 -8.68
C GLY A 52 -2.07 -29.45 -8.72
N GLY A 53 -3.05 -28.61 -9.04
CA GLY A 53 -2.99 -27.18 -8.73
C GLY A 53 -3.65 -27.00 -7.36
N VAL A 54 -2.91 -26.47 -6.39
CA VAL A 54 -3.49 -26.01 -5.13
C VAL A 54 -4.17 -24.67 -5.44
N TYR A 55 -5.49 -24.72 -5.64
CA TYR A 55 -6.34 -23.54 -5.63
C TYR A 55 -6.64 -23.24 -4.16
N MET A 56 -6.22 -22.07 -3.68
CA MET A 56 -6.71 -21.54 -2.42
C MET A 56 -8.01 -20.80 -2.68
N GLN A 57 -9.10 -21.34 -2.14
CA GLN A 57 -10.45 -20.77 -2.23
C GLN A 57 -10.87 -20.38 -0.81
N GLU A 58 -11.27 -19.12 -0.62
CA GLU A 58 -11.92 -18.68 0.61
C GLU A 58 -13.29 -19.37 0.73
N ALA A 59 -13.44 -20.26 1.72
CA ALA A 59 -14.71 -20.87 2.06
C ALA A 59 -15.20 -20.33 3.41
N ALA A 60 -16.16 -19.41 3.35
CA ALA A 60 -17.00 -19.07 4.50
C ALA A 60 -17.94 -20.25 4.79
N THR A 61 -17.73 -20.92 5.92
CA THR A 61 -18.60 -22.04 6.34
C THR A 61 -19.49 -21.59 7.50
N LYS A 62 -20.81 -21.65 7.29
CA LYS A 62 -21.85 -21.49 8.32
C LYS A 62 -21.81 -22.69 9.27
N ALA A 63 -21.73 -22.44 10.57
CA ALA A 63 -21.91 -23.47 11.60
C ALA A 63 -23.39 -23.57 12.00
N ALA A 64 -23.89 -24.79 12.14
CA ALA A 64 -25.16 -25.15 12.78
C ALA A 64 -24.85 -25.98 14.05
N PRO A 65 -25.74 -26.00 15.06
CA PRO A 65 -25.38 -26.27 16.45
C PRO A 65 -25.38 -27.77 16.78
N ALA A 66 -24.48 -28.18 17.68
CA ALA A 66 -24.55 -29.46 18.35
C ALA A 66 -24.40 -29.26 19.87
N THR A 67 -25.39 -29.76 20.59
CA THR A 67 -25.49 -29.96 22.03
C THR A 67 -24.63 -31.14 22.48
N GLU A 68 -23.93 -31.03 23.62
CA GLU A 68 -23.96 -31.98 24.76
C GLU A 68 -22.81 -31.69 25.77
N GLU A 69 -23.11 -31.93 27.05
CA GLU A 69 -22.38 -31.52 28.24
C GLU A 69 -21.33 -32.56 28.72
N THR A 70 -20.11 -32.10 29.06
CA THR A 70 -19.20 -32.49 30.19
C THR A 70 -18.83 -33.97 30.47
N PRO A 71 -17.92 -34.32 31.43
CA PRO A 71 -17.01 -33.52 32.29
C PRO A 71 -15.54 -34.02 32.33
N LEU A 72 -14.55 -33.14 32.57
CA LEU A 72 -13.43 -33.48 33.49
C LEU A 72 -12.67 -32.22 33.96
N ASN A 73 -13.23 -31.55 34.97
CA ASN A 73 -12.46 -30.74 35.90
C ASN A 73 -11.88 -31.68 36.96
N LYS A 74 -10.57 -31.94 36.90
CA LYS A 74 -9.73 -32.38 38.03
C LYS A 74 -8.32 -32.57 37.49
N ILE A 75 -7.42 -31.66 37.84
CA ILE A 75 -6.01 -31.83 38.26
C ILE A 75 -5.46 -30.40 38.32
N LYS A 76 -5.75 -29.74 39.44
CA LYS A 76 -4.85 -28.77 40.05
C LYS A 76 -4.15 -29.50 41.18
N ASP A 77 -2.87 -29.22 41.30
CA ASP A 77 -1.96 -29.45 42.43
C ASP A 77 -0.86 -30.47 42.15
N GLY A 78 0.38 -29.93 42.17
CA GLY A 78 1.60 -30.70 42.25
C GLY A 78 2.46 -30.63 40.99
N ILE A 79 3.27 -29.57 40.89
CA ILE A 79 4.75 -29.63 40.77
C ILE A 79 5.21 -28.22 40.40
N LEU A 80 5.62 -27.48 41.43
CA LEU A 80 6.42 -26.27 41.34
C LEU A 80 7.82 -26.65 41.80
N SER A 81 8.82 -26.65 40.91
CA SER A 81 10.16 -26.13 41.22
C SER A 81 11.05 -25.98 39.97
N LYS A 82 11.30 -24.71 39.65
CA LYS A 82 12.52 -24.04 39.12
C LYS A 82 13.32 -24.69 37.97
N SER A 83 13.35 -23.97 36.84
CA SER A 83 14.60 -23.39 36.31
C SER A 83 14.34 -22.27 35.29
N SER A 84 14.89 -21.09 35.61
CA SER A 84 15.27 -19.94 34.77
C SER A 84 14.87 -19.94 33.27
N HIS A 85 13.94 -19.05 32.92
CA HIS A 85 13.87 -18.46 31.58
C HIS A 85 14.31 -16.99 31.67
N LEU A 86 15.47 -16.70 31.08
CA LEU A 86 15.85 -15.36 30.65
C LEU A 86 14.92 -14.98 29.50
N GLU A 87 13.86 -14.24 29.79
CA GLU A 87 13.13 -13.49 28.76
C GLU A 87 13.88 -12.19 28.49
N VAL A 88 14.56 -12.14 27.35
CA VAL A 88 14.98 -10.87 26.74
C VAL A 88 13.69 -10.23 26.21
N ARG A 89 13.10 -9.35 27.04
CA ARG A 89 12.10 -8.38 26.58
C ARG A 89 12.88 -7.18 26.10
N ASP A 90 12.99 -7.02 24.79
CA ASP A 90 13.35 -5.75 24.18
C ASP A 90 12.20 -4.76 24.43
N ALA A 91 12.23 -4.16 25.62
CA ALA A 91 11.47 -2.98 25.95
C ALA A 91 12.05 -1.84 25.10
N VAL A 92 11.36 -1.50 24.01
CA VAL A 92 11.48 -0.18 23.41
C VAL A 92 11.10 0.81 24.50
N ASN A 93 12.10 1.43 25.12
CA ASN A 93 11.92 2.50 26.10
C ASN A 93 11.17 3.65 25.41
N PHE A 94 9.85 3.66 25.57
CA PHE A 94 9.04 4.85 25.35
C PHE A 94 9.39 5.80 26.49
N ASP A 95 10.13 6.84 26.15
CA ASP A 95 10.61 7.85 27.09
C ASP A 95 9.41 8.41 27.87
N THR A 96 9.36 8.14 29.18
CA THR A 96 8.22 8.39 30.08
C THR A 96 8.16 9.84 30.56
N ASN A 97 8.48 10.77 29.66
CA ASN A 97 8.35 12.20 29.89
C ASN A 97 7.57 12.90 28.75
N THR A 98 6.53 12.22 28.25
CA THR A 98 5.63 12.79 27.25
C THR A 98 4.71 13.81 27.90
N LYS A 99 4.88 15.09 27.56
CA LYS A 99 3.70 15.97 27.42
C LYS A 99 2.68 15.18 26.62
N GLU A 100 1.50 14.89 27.18
CA GLU A 100 0.46 14.09 26.51
C GLU A 100 0.24 14.59 25.08
N SER A 101 0.76 13.87 24.08
CA SER A 101 0.58 14.24 22.68
C SER A 101 -0.80 13.81 22.21
N THR A 102 -1.40 14.57 21.30
CA THR A 102 -2.67 14.24 20.67
C THR A 102 -2.51 14.04 19.17
N VAL A 103 -3.36 13.20 18.57
CA VAL A 103 -3.40 13.00 17.11
C VAL A 103 -4.71 13.51 16.53
N SER A 104 -4.63 14.43 15.59
CA SER A 104 -5.78 14.89 14.82
C SER A 104 -5.73 14.30 13.41
N ILE A 105 -6.75 13.53 13.05
CA ILE A 105 -6.85 12.84 11.76
C ILE A 105 -7.90 13.54 10.91
N THR A 106 -7.48 14.20 9.83
CA THR A 106 -8.39 14.85 8.89
C THR A 106 -8.60 13.98 7.66
N VAL A 107 -9.82 13.46 7.48
CA VAL A 107 -10.25 12.73 6.28
C VAL A 107 -10.77 13.73 5.25
N VAL A 108 -9.91 14.13 4.31
CA VAL A 108 -10.28 15.01 3.20
C VAL A 108 -11.04 14.19 2.16
N GLY A 109 -12.20 14.69 1.73
CA GLY A 109 -13.14 13.93 0.92
C GLY A 109 -14.05 13.01 1.74
N ALA A 110 -14.33 13.36 3.01
CA ALA A 110 -15.11 12.53 3.94
C ALA A 110 -16.53 12.15 3.44
N SER A 111 -17.12 12.91 2.52
CA SER A 111 -18.41 12.59 1.93
C SER A 111 -18.35 11.50 0.83
N GLY A 112 -17.15 11.10 0.40
CA GLY A 112 -16.92 10.11 -0.65
C GLY A 112 -17.08 8.66 -0.21
N ASP A 113 -17.13 7.76 -1.20
CA ASP A 113 -17.36 6.32 -0.95
C ASP A 113 -16.20 5.63 -0.24
N LEU A 114 -14.96 5.97 -0.58
CA LEU A 114 -13.78 5.36 0.06
C LEU A 114 -13.73 5.70 1.55
N ALA A 115 -14.00 6.96 1.91
CA ALA A 115 -14.09 7.40 3.29
C ALA A 115 -15.13 6.60 4.09
N LYS A 116 -16.36 6.52 3.56
CA LYS A 116 -17.48 5.79 4.17
C LYS A 116 -17.23 4.30 4.33
N LYS A 117 -16.74 3.64 3.28
CA LYS A 117 -16.67 2.16 3.21
C LYS A 117 -15.38 1.59 3.76
N LYS A 118 -14.30 2.36 3.82
CA LYS A 118 -12.96 1.87 4.19
C LYS A 118 -12.29 2.69 5.29
N ILE A 119 -12.16 4.01 5.15
CA ILE A 119 -11.34 4.82 6.06
C ILE A 119 -11.95 4.90 7.46
N PHE A 120 -13.20 5.36 7.59
CA PHE A 120 -13.84 5.44 8.91
C PHE A 120 -13.98 4.06 9.58
N PRO A 121 -14.39 2.98 8.86
CA PRO A 121 -14.36 1.64 9.43
C PRO A 121 -12.98 1.17 9.89
N ALA A 122 -11.90 1.50 9.17
CA ALA A 122 -10.53 1.16 9.57
C ALA A 122 -10.08 1.95 10.81
N LEU A 123 -10.39 3.24 10.89
CA LEU A 123 -10.13 4.05 12.08
C LEU A 123 -10.91 3.54 13.30
N PHE A 124 -12.15 3.09 13.10
CA PHE A 124 -12.93 2.46 14.16
C PHE A 124 -12.34 1.12 14.59
N ALA A 125 -11.84 0.29 13.66
CA ALA A 125 -11.16 -0.95 14.01
C ALA A 125 -9.89 -0.69 14.86
N LEU A 126 -9.08 0.31 14.47
CA LEU A 126 -7.91 0.73 15.26
C LEU A 126 -8.32 1.24 16.65
N TYR A 127 -9.42 1.99 16.75
CA TYR A 127 -9.96 2.39 18.05
C TYR A 127 -10.42 1.19 18.89
N TYR A 128 -11.13 0.26 18.27
CA TYR A 128 -11.72 -0.89 18.94
C TYR A 128 -10.65 -1.82 19.54
N GLU A 129 -9.51 -1.95 18.87
CA GLU A 129 -8.32 -2.69 19.29
C GLU A 129 -7.37 -1.89 20.18
N ASP A 130 -7.73 -0.66 20.56
CA ASP A 130 -6.93 0.23 21.41
C ASP A 130 -5.54 0.58 20.78
N CYS A 131 -5.48 0.57 19.43
CA CYS A 131 -4.31 0.92 18.62
C CYS A 131 -4.21 2.42 18.27
N LEU A 132 -5.21 3.22 18.66
CA LEU A 132 -5.14 4.68 18.57
C LEU A 132 -4.61 5.28 19.89
N PRO A 133 -3.87 6.39 19.86
CA PRO A 133 -3.45 7.09 21.07
C PRO A 133 -4.62 7.49 21.95
N THR A 134 -4.40 7.61 23.27
CA THR A 134 -5.44 8.00 24.23
C THR A 134 -6.16 9.30 23.87
N HIS A 135 -5.43 10.27 23.32
CA HIS A 135 -5.99 11.54 22.86
C HIS A 135 -5.97 11.64 21.34
N PHE A 136 -7.11 11.43 20.71
CA PHE A 136 -7.26 11.62 19.27
C PHE A 136 -8.59 12.28 18.92
N THR A 137 -8.61 12.92 17.74
CA THR A 137 -9.81 13.52 17.16
C THR A 137 -9.84 13.24 15.66
N ILE A 138 -11.04 13.05 15.10
CA ILE A 138 -11.23 12.77 13.69
C ILE A 138 -12.08 13.88 13.08
N PHE A 139 -11.57 14.49 12.01
CA PHE A 139 -12.24 15.55 11.26
C PHE A 139 -12.56 15.07 9.85
N GLY A 140 -13.84 15.04 9.47
CA GLY A 140 -14.24 14.96 8.08
C GLY A 140 -14.13 16.34 7.43
N TYR A 141 -13.51 16.42 6.24
CA TYR A 141 -13.44 17.67 5.47
C TYR A 141 -13.91 17.46 4.04
N ALA A 142 -14.95 18.18 3.60
CA ALA A 142 -15.38 18.18 2.20
C ALA A 142 -16.21 19.43 1.83
N ARG A 143 -16.47 19.62 0.53
CA ARG A 143 -17.30 20.72 0.02
C ARG A 143 -18.77 20.62 0.43
N THR A 144 -19.26 19.41 0.66
CA THR A 144 -20.65 19.16 1.07
C THR A 144 -20.90 19.82 2.41
N LYS A 145 -21.94 20.65 2.52
CA LYS A 145 -22.38 21.16 3.81
C LYS A 145 -23.03 20.03 4.59
N MET A 146 -22.48 19.74 5.76
CA MET A 146 -22.94 18.67 6.65
C MET A 146 -22.59 19.08 8.08
N THR A 147 -23.39 18.63 9.04
CA THR A 147 -23.16 18.82 10.48
C THR A 147 -22.41 17.62 11.06
N ASP A 148 -21.86 17.78 12.28
CA ASP A 148 -21.25 16.67 13.02
C ASP A 148 -22.22 15.50 13.20
N ALA A 149 -23.50 15.80 13.50
CA ALA A 149 -24.54 14.79 13.67
C ALA A 149 -24.79 14.00 12.39
N GLU A 150 -24.86 14.68 11.24
CA GLU A 150 -25.03 14.03 9.94
C GLU A 150 -23.80 13.19 9.56
N LEU A 151 -22.58 13.64 9.86
CA LEU A 151 -21.37 12.84 9.68
C LEU A 151 -21.46 11.56 10.51
N ARG A 152 -21.80 11.67 11.80
CA ARG A 152 -21.88 10.52 12.71
C ARG A 152 -22.93 9.52 12.26
N ILE A 153 -24.10 9.97 11.80
CA ILE A 153 -25.14 9.10 11.22
C ILE A 153 -24.65 8.42 9.94
N MET A 154 -23.89 9.12 9.12
CA MET A 154 -23.36 8.57 7.88
C MET A 154 -22.29 7.51 8.15
N VAL A 155 -21.39 7.75 9.10
CA VAL A 155 -20.33 6.83 9.49
C VAL A 155 -20.89 5.62 10.23
N SER A 156 -21.83 5.79 11.17
CA SER A 156 -22.39 4.70 11.98
C SER A 156 -23.02 3.58 11.13
N LYS A 157 -23.57 3.92 9.95
CA LYS A 157 -24.14 2.96 9.00
C LYS A 157 -23.13 1.97 8.42
N THR A 158 -21.84 2.30 8.42
CA THR A 158 -20.78 1.45 7.85
C THR A 158 -19.85 0.84 8.90
N LEU A 159 -19.93 1.31 10.15
CA LEU A 159 -19.19 0.73 11.26
C LEU A 159 -19.73 -0.66 11.57
N THR A 160 -18.81 -1.60 11.77
CA THR A 160 -19.16 -2.99 12.07
C THR A 160 -18.22 -3.52 13.15
N CYS A 161 -18.80 -4.21 14.13
CA CYS A 161 -18.07 -4.89 15.21
C CYS A 161 -17.47 -6.20 14.70
N ARG A 162 -16.52 -6.13 13.76
CA ARG A 162 -16.03 -7.33 13.05
C ARG A 162 -15.14 -8.23 13.89
N ILE A 163 -14.51 -7.71 14.95
CA ILE A 163 -13.30 -8.32 15.50
C ILE A 163 -13.55 -9.16 16.77
N ASP A 164 -14.62 -8.95 17.50
CA ASP A 164 -15.08 -9.88 18.54
C ASP A 164 -16.45 -9.41 19.00
N LYS A 165 -17.36 -10.33 19.32
CA LYS A 165 -18.60 -10.00 20.07
C LYS A 165 -18.24 -9.67 21.54
N ARG A 166 -17.36 -8.70 21.77
CA ARG A 166 -17.17 -8.16 23.12
C ARG A 166 -18.47 -7.47 23.50
N GLU A 167 -18.86 -7.61 24.75
CA GLU A 167 -20.17 -7.20 25.28
C GLU A 167 -20.41 -5.66 25.25
N ASN A 168 -19.52 -4.87 24.64
CA ASN A 168 -19.54 -3.40 24.71
C ASN A 168 -19.33 -2.66 23.37
N CYS A 169 -19.69 -3.27 22.24
CA CYS A 169 -19.40 -2.65 20.95
C CYS A 169 -20.19 -1.35 20.70
N ASN A 170 -21.46 -1.28 21.10
CA ASN A 170 -22.28 -0.09 20.90
C ASN A 170 -21.69 1.11 21.66
N ASP A 171 -21.28 0.91 22.91
CA ASP A 171 -20.66 1.96 23.73
C ASP A 171 -19.33 2.44 23.12
N LYS A 172 -18.45 1.52 22.70
CA LYS A 172 -17.22 1.90 21.97
C LYS A 172 -17.54 2.65 20.67
N MET A 173 -18.59 2.26 19.95
CA MET A 173 -19.02 2.96 18.74
C MET A 173 -19.50 4.38 19.04
N GLU A 174 -20.31 4.56 20.09
CA GLU A 174 -20.78 5.88 20.50
C GLU A 174 -19.62 6.79 20.94
N GLU A 175 -18.69 6.28 21.76
CA GLU A 175 -17.48 7.01 22.15
C GLU A 175 -16.62 7.42 20.95
N PHE A 176 -16.45 6.52 19.98
CA PHE A 176 -15.71 6.82 18.75
C PHE A 176 -16.40 7.93 17.94
N LEU A 177 -17.73 7.83 17.78
CA LEU A 177 -18.51 8.81 17.03
C LEU A 177 -18.51 10.19 17.71
N GLN A 178 -18.45 10.25 19.04
CA GLN A 178 -18.30 11.51 19.78
C GLN A 178 -16.99 12.24 19.47
N ARG A 179 -15.95 11.50 19.05
CA ARG A 179 -14.65 12.07 18.61
C ARG A 179 -14.61 12.43 17.12
N CYS A 180 -15.71 12.19 16.39
CA CYS A 180 -15.84 12.55 14.98
C CYS A 180 -16.54 13.92 14.83
N PHE A 181 -15.86 14.83 14.14
CA PHE A 181 -16.29 16.19 13.83
C PHE A 181 -16.22 16.44 12.32
N TYR A 182 -16.90 17.46 11.85
CA TYR A 182 -16.96 17.79 10.42
C TYR A 182 -16.71 19.27 10.19
N HIS A 183 -15.91 19.58 9.16
CA HIS A 183 -15.71 20.93 8.68
C HIS A 183 -15.96 20.99 7.17
N SER A 184 -16.92 21.81 6.74
CA SER A 184 -17.15 22.05 5.31
C SER A 184 -16.19 23.12 4.77
N GLY A 185 -15.62 22.93 3.60
CA GLY A 185 -14.73 23.93 2.98
C GLY A 185 -14.30 23.57 1.56
N GLN A 186 -13.75 24.55 0.84
CA GLN A 186 -13.17 24.32 -0.50
C GLN A 186 -11.77 23.73 -0.41
N TYR A 187 -11.39 22.91 -1.38
CA TYR A 187 -10.12 22.19 -1.38
C TYR A 187 -8.91 23.05 -1.76
N ASP A 188 -9.15 24.18 -2.43
CA ASP A 188 -8.17 25.11 -2.97
C ASP A 188 -8.14 26.47 -2.23
N SER A 189 -8.78 26.55 -1.07
CA SER A 189 -8.95 27.79 -0.31
C SER A 189 -8.14 27.76 0.98
N GLU A 190 -7.08 28.57 1.03
CA GLU A 190 -6.24 28.73 2.22
C GLU A 190 -7.04 29.23 3.43
N GLU A 191 -8.01 30.13 3.21
CA GLU A 191 -8.92 30.64 4.25
C GLU A 191 -9.73 29.51 4.92
N ASN A 192 -10.28 28.59 4.13
CA ASN A 192 -11.02 27.45 4.69
C ASN A 192 -10.10 26.50 5.47
N PHE A 193 -8.84 26.34 5.05
CA PHE A 193 -7.86 25.56 5.82
C PHE A 193 -7.38 26.28 7.08
N MET A 194 -7.32 27.62 7.09
CA MET A 194 -7.08 28.39 8.32
C MET A 194 -8.24 28.25 9.31
N ALA A 195 -9.48 28.22 8.81
CA ALA A 195 -10.65 27.94 9.65
C ALA A 195 -10.57 26.52 10.24
N LEU A 196 -10.19 25.53 9.43
CA LEU A 196 -9.93 24.17 9.90
C LEU A 196 -8.84 24.13 10.97
N ASP A 197 -7.70 24.81 10.76
CA ASP A 197 -6.61 24.90 11.74
C ASP A 197 -7.07 25.45 13.08
N LYS A 198 -7.92 26.49 13.06
CA LYS A 198 -8.50 27.04 14.29
C LYS A 198 -9.32 25.99 15.04
N THR A 199 -10.19 25.26 14.35
CA THR A 199 -10.99 24.18 14.95
C THR A 199 -10.10 23.05 15.46
N LEU A 200 -9.06 22.65 14.72
CA LEU A 200 -8.09 21.65 15.17
C LEU A 200 -7.43 22.09 16.48
N LYS A 201 -6.93 23.33 16.56
CA LYS A 201 -6.28 23.89 17.76
C LYS A 201 -7.20 23.92 18.98
N GLU A 202 -8.48 24.24 18.79
CA GLU A 202 -9.49 24.22 19.86
C GLU A 202 -9.60 22.83 20.50
N HIS A 203 -9.59 21.78 19.68
CA HIS A 203 -9.65 20.39 20.14
C HIS A 203 -8.31 19.85 20.67
N GLU A 204 -7.19 20.37 20.16
CA GLU A 204 -5.84 20.01 20.62
C GLU A 204 -5.54 20.58 22.01
N ALA A 205 -6.25 21.62 22.45
CA ALA A 205 -6.19 22.20 23.79
C ALA A 205 -4.77 22.53 24.29
N GLY A 206 -3.89 22.96 23.38
CA GLY A 206 -2.50 23.32 23.69
C GLY A 206 -1.54 22.14 23.91
N LYS A 207 -2.00 20.89 23.73
CA LYS A 207 -1.15 19.70 23.75
C LYS A 207 -0.18 19.69 22.55
N GLN A 208 0.84 18.84 22.62
CA GLN A 208 1.64 18.54 21.43
C GLN A 208 0.76 17.83 20.40
N SER A 209 0.53 18.44 19.24
CA SER A 209 -0.42 17.92 18.25
C SER A 209 0.28 17.32 17.05
N ASN A 210 -0.06 16.09 16.72
CA ASN A 210 0.37 15.42 15.52
C ASN A 210 -0.80 15.38 14.55
N ARG A 211 -0.60 15.80 13.30
CA ARG A 211 -1.68 15.95 12.32
C ARG A 211 -1.51 15.00 11.15
N LEU A 212 -2.54 14.21 10.87
CA LEU A 212 -2.58 13.26 9.76
C LEU A 212 -3.69 13.66 8.79
N PHE A 213 -3.32 14.01 7.55
CA PHE A 213 -4.27 14.31 6.49
C PHE A 213 -4.42 13.10 5.56
N TYR A 214 -5.60 12.47 5.54
CA TYR A 214 -5.91 11.40 4.60
C TYR A 214 -6.65 11.95 3.39
N LEU A 215 -6.04 11.88 2.21
CA LEU A 215 -6.60 12.43 0.97
C LEU A 215 -7.43 11.40 0.21
N SER A 216 -8.71 11.30 0.57
CA SER A 216 -9.72 10.49 -0.14
C SER A 216 -10.42 11.30 -1.23
N ILE A 217 -9.64 11.92 -2.12
CA ILE A 217 -10.11 12.82 -3.18
C ILE A 217 -9.51 12.47 -4.54
N PRO A 218 -10.07 12.97 -5.65
CA PRO A 218 -9.48 12.80 -6.97
C PRO A 218 -8.07 13.42 -7.09
N PRO A 219 -7.19 12.82 -7.92
CA PRO A 219 -5.77 13.18 -8.00
C PRO A 219 -5.50 14.60 -8.49
N ASN A 220 -6.41 15.17 -9.29
CA ASN A 220 -6.30 16.54 -9.80
C ASN A 220 -6.41 17.61 -8.70
N ILE A 221 -6.81 17.24 -7.49
CA ILE A 221 -6.98 18.16 -6.36
C ILE A 221 -5.89 17.97 -5.30
N PHE A 222 -5.07 16.91 -5.38
CA PHE A 222 -4.06 16.57 -4.38
C PHE A 222 -3.10 17.73 -4.07
N VAL A 223 -2.50 18.31 -5.12
CA VAL A 223 -1.48 19.35 -4.93
C VAL A 223 -2.06 20.58 -4.25
N ASN A 224 -3.28 20.98 -4.61
CA ASN A 224 -3.94 22.15 -4.01
C ASN A 224 -4.24 21.91 -2.52
N VAL A 225 -4.74 20.73 -2.17
CA VAL A 225 -5.01 20.36 -0.77
C VAL A 225 -3.73 20.27 0.04
N VAL A 226 -2.69 19.63 -0.50
CA VAL A 226 -1.40 19.53 0.18
C VAL A 226 -0.81 20.90 0.41
N LYS A 227 -0.83 21.78 -0.60
CA LYS A 227 -0.42 23.18 -0.45
C LYS A 227 -1.16 23.84 0.71
N CYS A 228 -2.49 23.88 0.68
CA CYS A 228 -3.29 24.56 1.70
C CYS A 228 -3.13 23.94 3.09
N ALA A 229 -3.08 22.61 3.18
CA ALA A 229 -2.89 21.90 4.45
C ALA A 229 -1.52 22.22 5.06
N CYS A 230 -0.45 22.24 4.25
CA CYS A 230 0.89 22.51 4.75
C CYS A 230 1.09 23.98 5.14
N THR A 231 0.55 24.92 4.35
CA THR A 231 0.72 26.35 4.60
C THR A 231 -0.16 26.85 5.74
N SER A 232 -1.36 26.30 5.89
CA SER A 232 -2.40 26.90 6.74
C SER A 232 -2.84 26.03 7.90
N ALA A 233 -2.64 24.71 7.84
CA ALA A 233 -3.15 23.75 8.83
C ALA A 233 -2.12 22.71 9.28
N SER A 234 -0.83 22.95 9.04
CA SER A 234 0.24 22.10 9.56
C SER A 234 0.34 22.24 11.08
N SER A 235 0.80 21.18 11.74
CA SER A 235 1.08 21.23 13.17
C SER A 235 2.25 22.18 13.47
N ALA A 236 2.09 23.01 14.50
CA ALA A 236 3.14 23.92 14.96
C ALA A 236 4.13 23.29 15.94
N ASN A 237 3.77 22.20 16.62
CA ASN A 237 4.56 21.62 17.71
C ASN A 237 4.70 20.08 17.64
N GLY A 238 4.16 19.44 16.61
CA GLY A 238 4.33 18.01 16.32
C GLY A 238 4.49 17.76 14.82
N TRP A 239 4.37 16.50 14.39
CA TRP A 239 4.54 16.16 12.98
C TRP A 239 3.26 16.40 12.17
N THR A 240 3.43 16.65 10.88
CA THR A 240 2.35 16.63 9.88
C THR A 240 2.66 15.56 8.85
N ARG A 241 1.72 14.65 8.62
CA ARG A 241 1.84 13.56 7.63
C ARG A 241 0.63 13.54 6.72
N VAL A 242 0.84 13.14 5.47
CA VAL A 242 -0.21 13.09 4.46
C VAL A 242 -0.26 11.70 3.84
N ILE A 243 -1.44 11.10 3.87
CA ILE A 243 -1.75 9.85 3.18
C ILE A 243 -2.39 10.19 1.84
N VAL A 244 -1.82 9.66 0.75
CA VAL A 244 -2.30 9.88 -0.61
C VAL A 244 -2.67 8.55 -1.29
N GLU A 245 -3.78 8.56 -2.00
CA GLU A 245 -4.30 7.39 -2.71
C GLU A 245 -3.89 7.37 -4.18
N LYS A 246 -3.90 6.17 -4.78
CA LYS A 246 -3.71 6.02 -6.22
C LYS A 246 -4.86 6.71 -6.98
N PRO A 247 -4.62 7.26 -8.19
CA PRO A 247 -3.44 7.08 -9.05
C PRO A 247 -2.34 8.13 -8.87
N PHE A 248 -1.08 7.69 -8.96
CA PHE A 248 0.12 8.53 -8.83
C PHE A 248 0.68 8.96 -10.19
N GLY A 249 -0.17 9.55 -11.03
CA GLY A 249 0.11 9.81 -12.45
C GLY A 249 -0.34 8.66 -13.36
N ARG A 250 -0.11 8.80 -14.67
CA ARG A 250 -0.47 7.81 -15.71
C ARG A 250 0.74 7.19 -16.41
N ASP A 251 1.91 7.78 -16.19
CA ASP A 251 3.21 7.43 -16.78
C ASP A 251 4.34 8.02 -15.92
N SER A 252 5.58 7.77 -16.32
CA SER A 252 6.76 8.24 -15.59
C SER A 252 6.83 9.78 -15.49
N GLU A 253 6.46 10.50 -16.55
CA GLU A 253 6.56 11.97 -16.59
C GLU A 253 5.52 12.64 -15.68
N SER A 254 4.26 12.21 -15.78
CA SER A 254 3.18 12.71 -14.93
C SER A 254 3.38 12.33 -13.47
N SER A 255 3.90 11.12 -13.18
CA SER A 255 4.24 10.70 -11.81
C SER A 255 5.39 11.51 -11.22
N ALA A 256 6.44 11.77 -12.00
CA ALA A 256 7.55 12.63 -11.60
C ALA A 256 7.09 14.07 -11.34
N THR A 257 6.16 14.57 -12.15
CA THR A 257 5.58 15.91 -11.98
C THR A 257 4.76 16.00 -10.70
N LEU A 258 3.88 15.03 -10.43
CA LEU A 258 3.15 14.94 -9.17
C LEU A 258 4.10 14.89 -7.97
N THR A 259 5.14 14.05 -8.05
CA THR A 259 6.13 13.91 -6.98
C THR A 259 6.87 15.23 -6.72
N ARG A 260 7.33 15.91 -7.79
CA ARG A 260 7.97 17.22 -7.68
C ARG A 260 7.06 18.25 -7.02
N SER A 261 5.78 18.29 -7.39
CA SER A 261 4.81 19.22 -6.80
C SER A 261 4.53 18.92 -5.33
N LEU A 262 4.46 17.66 -4.92
CA LEU A 262 4.29 17.29 -3.51
C LEU A 262 5.52 17.67 -2.67
N LYS A 263 6.73 17.44 -3.20
CA LYS A 263 8.00 17.77 -2.55
C LYS A 263 8.27 19.26 -2.38
N GLN A 264 7.46 20.13 -2.98
CA GLN A 264 7.52 21.57 -2.69
C GLN A 264 7.00 21.92 -1.29
N TYR A 265 6.17 21.05 -0.71
CA TYR A 265 5.46 21.31 0.55
C TYR A 265 5.72 20.27 1.63
N LEU A 266 6.15 19.08 1.26
CA LEU A 266 6.34 17.94 2.16
C LEU A 266 7.69 17.28 1.94
N GLU A 267 8.32 16.87 3.02
CA GLU A 267 9.45 15.95 3.01
C GLU A 267 8.99 14.51 2.73
N GLU A 268 9.91 13.65 2.28
CA GLU A 268 9.55 12.29 1.84
C GLU A 268 9.02 11.41 2.99
N ASP A 269 9.47 11.63 4.22
CA ASP A 269 9.01 10.95 5.44
C ASP A 269 7.63 11.42 5.93
N GLN A 270 7.11 12.50 5.35
CA GLN A 270 5.76 13.00 5.59
C GLN A 270 4.72 12.44 4.61
N ILE A 271 5.15 11.80 3.51
CA ILE A 271 4.27 11.36 2.42
C ILE A 271 4.06 9.84 2.45
N PHE A 272 2.83 9.42 2.73
CA PHE A 272 2.43 8.02 2.78
C PHE A 272 1.58 7.69 1.55
N ARG A 273 2.19 7.04 0.55
CA ARG A 273 1.51 6.64 -0.69
C ARG A 273 0.89 5.26 -0.51
N ILE A 274 -0.44 5.17 -0.61
CA ILE A 274 -1.15 3.92 -0.39
C ILE A 274 -1.06 3.02 -1.62
N ASP A 275 -0.50 1.83 -1.37
CA ASP A 275 -0.81 0.62 -2.11
C ASP A 275 -1.40 -0.37 -1.11
N HIS A 276 -2.74 -0.53 -1.13
CA HIS A 276 -3.44 -1.32 -0.13
C HIS A 276 -3.12 -2.83 -0.17
N TYR A 277 -2.44 -3.33 -1.22
CA TYR A 277 -1.97 -4.72 -1.22
C TYR A 277 -0.81 -4.95 -0.26
N LEU A 278 -0.03 -3.91 0.03
CA LEU A 278 1.06 -3.98 1.00
C LEU A 278 0.57 -4.23 2.44
N GLY A 279 -0.68 -3.85 2.75
CA GLY A 279 -1.31 -4.11 4.05
C GLY A 279 -2.09 -5.42 4.12
N LYS A 280 -1.93 -6.32 3.14
CA LYS A 280 -2.52 -7.66 3.20
C LYS A 280 -1.56 -8.57 3.96
N GLU A 281 -2.08 -9.29 4.95
CA GLU A 281 -1.32 -10.19 5.83
C GLU A 281 -0.37 -11.12 5.05
N LEU A 282 -0.85 -11.77 3.98
CA LEU A 282 0.00 -12.67 3.17
C LEU A 282 1.14 -11.94 2.44
N VAL A 283 0.94 -10.68 2.07
CA VAL A 283 1.98 -9.86 1.40
C VAL A 283 3.01 -9.40 2.42
N GLU A 284 2.58 -8.98 3.62
CA GLU A 284 3.48 -8.64 4.72
C GLU A 284 4.35 -9.85 5.13
N ASN A 285 3.76 -11.04 5.14
CA ASN A 285 4.44 -12.27 5.55
C ASN A 285 5.51 -12.76 4.55
N LEU A 286 5.61 -12.17 3.34
CA LEU A 286 6.64 -12.55 2.35
C LEU A 286 8.06 -12.34 2.89
N SER A 287 8.31 -11.24 3.61
CA SER A 287 9.65 -10.97 4.17
C SER A 287 10.02 -11.99 5.25
N VAL A 288 9.07 -12.34 6.12
CA VAL A 288 9.27 -13.36 7.18
C VAL A 288 9.50 -14.74 6.57
N LEU A 289 8.70 -15.12 5.57
CA LEU A 289 8.86 -16.38 4.85
C LEU A 289 10.28 -16.51 4.27
N ARG A 290 10.80 -15.44 3.66
CA ARG A 290 12.09 -15.48 2.95
C ARG A 290 13.29 -15.41 3.88
N PHE A 291 13.28 -14.48 4.83
CA PHE A 291 14.49 -14.12 5.57
C PHE A 291 14.56 -14.74 6.97
N SER A 292 13.43 -15.23 7.51
CA SER A 292 13.40 -15.88 8.83
C SER A 292 13.45 -17.41 8.76
N ASN A 293 13.61 -17.99 7.56
CA ASN A 293 13.56 -19.44 7.35
C ASN A 293 14.81 -19.95 6.59
N LEU A 294 15.69 -20.64 7.32
CA LEU A 294 16.92 -21.26 6.77
C LEU A 294 16.67 -22.25 5.62
N ILE A 295 15.46 -22.81 5.54
CA ILE A 295 15.09 -23.76 4.48
C ILE A 295 14.84 -23.02 3.16
N PHE A 296 14.25 -21.82 3.21
CA PHE A 296 13.83 -21.09 2.02
C PHE A 296 14.93 -20.18 1.48
N GLU A 297 15.71 -19.53 2.35
CA GLU A 297 16.76 -18.59 1.95
C GLU A 297 17.70 -19.15 0.85
N PRO A 298 18.33 -20.34 0.98
CA PRO A 298 19.24 -20.86 -0.05
C PRO A 298 18.52 -21.29 -1.33
N GLN A 299 17.23 -21.63 -1.24
CA GLN A 299 16.41 -22.07 -2.37
C GLN A 299 15.85 -20.89 -3.17
N TRP A 300 15.95 -19.66 -2.66
CA TRP A 300 15.36 -18.47 -3.26
C TRP A 300 16.21 -17.89 -4.39
N SER A 301 16.65 -18.73 -5.33
CA SER A 301 17.53 -18.34 -6.42
C SER A 301 17.19 -19.04 -7.73
N ARG A 302 17.72 -18.50 -8.84
CA ARG A 302 17.58 -19.08 -10.19
C ARG A 302 18.09 -20.53 -10.32
N GLN A 303 18.86 -21.02 -9.35
CA GLN A 303 19.36 -22.40 -9.36
C GLN A 303 18.24 -23.39 -9.03
N TYR A 304 17.26 -22.98 -8.23
CA TYR A 304 16.17 -23.84 -7.74
C TYR A 304 14.81 -23.40 -8.27
N ILE A 305 14.60 -22.10 -8.50
CA ILE A 305 13.35 -21.54 -9.00
C ILE A 305 13.37 -21.51 -10.53
N ARG A 306 12.49 -22.31 -11.15
CA ARG A 306 12.30 -22.31 -12.60
C ARG A 306 11.53 -21.08 -13.12
N ASN A 307 10.44 -20.71 -12.43
CA ASN A 307 9.59 -19.57 -12.79
C ASN A 307 8.78 -19.10 -11.58
N VAL A 308 8.39 -17.82 -11.60
CA VAL A 308 7.53 -17.17 -10.61
C VAL A 308 6.30 -16.65 -11.35
N GLN A 309 5.11 -16.89 -10.80
CA GLN A 309 3.85 -16.44 -11.37
C GLN A 309 3.09 -15.61 -10.35
N LEU A 310 2.77 -14.38 -10.72
CA LEU A 310 1.92 -13.49 -9.93
C LEU A 310 0.58 -13.37 -10.64
N ILE A 311 -0.46 -13.91 -10.03
CA ILE A 311 -1.79 -14.02 -10.64
C ILE A 311 -2.75 -13.14 -9.86
N PHE A 312 -3.42 -12.25 -10.58
CA PHE A 312 -4.56 -11.50 -10.08
C PHE A 312 -5.75 -11.77 -10.99
N SER A 313 -6.87 -12.18 -10.39
CA SER A 313 -8.10 -12.50 -11.10
C SER A 313 -9.31 -12.03 -10.29
N GLU A 314 -10.27 -11.42 -10.97
CA GLU A 314 -11.56 -11.04 -10.42
C GLU A 314 -12.66 -11.77 -11.22
N ASP A 315 -13.73 -12.16 -10.54
CA ASP A 315 -14.89 -12.86 -11.12
C ASP A 315 -16.02 -11.90 -11.54
N PHE A 316 -15.82 -10.60 -11.37
CA PHE A 316 -16.74 -9.52 -11.78
C PHE A 316 -16.09 -8.60 -12.83
N GLY A 317 -16.93 -7.83 -13.54
CA GLY A 317 -16.48 -6.92 -14.59
C GLY A 317 -16.14 -5.53 -14.07
N THR A 318 -16.27 -4.52 -14.93
CA THR A 318 -16.06 -3.11 -14.50
C THR A 318 -17.18 -2.54 -13.62
N GLU A 319 -18.29 -3.25 -13.41
CA GLU A 319 -19.41 -2.90 -12.50
C GLU A 319 -19.78 -1.41 -12.50
N GLY A 320 -20.05 -0.84 -13.68
CA GLY A 320 -20.43 0.58 -13.83
C GLY A 320 -19.27 1.58 -13.75
N ARG A 321 -18.05 1.14 -13.46
CA ARG A 321 -16.81 1.96 -13.49
C ARG A 321 -16.09 1.92 -14.85
N GLY A 322 -16.73 1.38 -15.88
CA GLY A 322 -16.14 1.22 -17.22
C GLY A 322 -15.52 2.50 -17.79
N GLY A 323 -16.19 3.65 -17.65
CA GLY A 323 -15.65 4.93 -18.15
C GLY A 323 -14.38 5.41 -17.43
N TYR A 324 -14.24 5.11 -16.14
CA TYR A 324 -12.99 5.34 -15.42
C TYR A 324 -11.92 4.34 -15.86
N PHE A 325 -12.27 3.05 -15.92
CA PHE A 325 -11.35 1.97 -16.25
C PHE A 325 -10.76 2.11 -17.66
N ASP A 326 -11.56 2.55 -18.65
CA ASP A 326 -11.14 2.72 -20.04
C ASP A 326 -9.93 3.67 -20.19
N ASN A 327 -9.89 4.70 -19.36
CA ASN A 327 -8.77 5.65 -19.35
C ASN A 327 -7.49 5.10 -18.70
N TYR A 328 -7.56 4.05 -17.88
CA TYR A 328 -6.41 3.53 -17.14
C TYR A 328 -5.94 2.18 -17.66
N GLY A 329 -6.86 1.24 -17.87
CA GLY A 329 -6.61 -0.15 -18.22
C GLY A 329 -6.00 -0.97 -17.10
N ILE A 330 -6.00 -2.30 -17.26
CA ILE A 330 -5.55 -3.25 -16.24
C ILE A 330 -4.08 -3.05 -15.82
N ILE A 331 -3.23 -2.60 -16.76
CA ILE A 331 -1.80 -2.39 -16.50
C ILE A 331 -1.61 -1.31 -15.44
N ARG A 332 -2.31 -0.17 -15.56
CA ARG A 332 -2.19 0.92 -14.58
C ARG A 332 -3.00 0.64 -13.31
N ASP A 333 -4.13 -0.05 -13.45
CA ASP A 333 -5.04 -0.24 -12.32
C ASP A 333 -4.46 -1.20 -11.27
N VAL A 334 -3.85 -2.32 -11.69
CA VAL A 334 -3.33 -3.34 -10.76
C VAL A 334 -1.89 -3.81 -11.04
N MET A 335 -1.46 -3.90 -12.31
CA MET A 335 -0.14 -4.48 -12.63
C MET A 335 1.02 -3.56 -12.18
N GLN A 336 0.94 -2.28 -12.50
CA GLN A 336 1.98 -1.28 -12.22
C GLN A 336 2.15 -1.00 -10.72
N ASN A 337 1.11 -1.22 -9.92
CA ASN A 337 1.13 -1.00 -8.47
C ASN A 337 1.20 -2.34 -7.72
N HIS A 338 0.09 -3.02 -7.49
CA HIS A 338 -0.06 -4.17 -6.61
C HIS A 338 0.87 -5.33 -6.98
N LEU A 339 0.86 -5.76 -8.24
CA LEU A 339 1.69 -6.88 -8.67
C LEU A 339 3.18 -6.53 -8.68
N LEU A 340 3.52 -5.29 -9.05
CA LEU A 340 4.91 -4.83 -9.03
C LEU A 340 5.45 -4.69 -7.60
N GLN A 341 4.61 -4.29 -6.64
CA GLN A 341 4.96 -4.23 -5.22
C GLN A 341 5.16 -5.62 -4.62
N ILE A 342 4.28 -6.58 -4.95
CA ILE A 342 4.45 -7.99 -4.54
C ILE A 342 5.71 -8.56 -5.15
N LEU A 343 5.97 -8.33 -6.44
CA LEU A 343 7.22 -8.72 -7.10
C LEU A 343 8.43 -8.15 -6.37
N ALA A 344 8.34 -6.87 -5.98
CA ALA A 344 9.44 -6.19 -5.31
C ALA A 344 9.79 -6.86 -3.97
N LEU A 345 8.78 -7.15 -3.14
CA LEU A 345 8.98 -7.87 -1.87
C LEU A 345 9.43 -9.32 -2.07
N PHE A 346 8.89 -9.99 -3.09
CA PHE A 346 9.21 -11.38 -3.39
C PHE A 346 10.66 -11.56 -3.86
N ALA A 347 11.22 -10.61 -4.64
CA ALA A 347 12.50 -10.80 -5.32
C ALA A 347 13.63 -9.88 -4.83
N MET A 348 13.38 -8.94 -3.91
CA MET A 348 14.44 -8.08 -3.36
C MET A 348 15.51 -8.91 -2.64
N GLU A 349 16.75 -8.44 -2.55
CA GLU A 349 17.76 -9.11 -1.72
C GLU A 349 17.41 -8.97 -0.23
N THR A 350 18.12 -9.73 0.61
CA THR A 350 18.00 -9.59 2.07
C THR A 350 18.41 -8.17 2.49
N PRO A 351 17.51 -7.39 3.11
CA PRO A 351 17.85 -6.05 3.56
C PRO A 351 18.84 -6.10 4.73
N VAL A 352 19.59 -5.00 4.93
CA VAL A 352 20.57 -4.90 6.02
C VAL A 352 19.90 -4.96 7.39
N SER A 353 18.68 -4.43 7.49
CA SER A 353 17.85 -4.47 8.68
C SER A 353 16.36 -4.53 8.29
N LEU A 354 15.48 -4.58 9.28
CA LEU A 354 14.03 -4.47 9.09
C LEU A 354 13.55 -3.01 9.08
N ASP A 355 14.46 -2.03 9.09
CA ASP A 355 14.09 -0.62 9.00
C ASP A 355 13.48 -0.30 7.64
N ALA A 356 12.49 0.61 7.66
CA ALA A 356 11.69 0.92 6.47
C ALA A 356 12.53 1.35 5.26
N GLU A 357 13.59 2.14 5.48
CA GLU A 357 14.46 2.61 4.40
C GLU A 357 15.34 1.50 3.82
N ASP A 358 15.85 0.58 4.65
CA ASP A 358 16.66 -0.54 4.17
C ASP A 358 15.84 -1.49 3.28
N ILE A 359 14.60 -1.76 3.69
CA ILE A 359 13.64 -2.52 2.87
C ILE A 359 13.33 -1.77 1.57
N ARG A 360 13.08 -0.45 1.62
CA ARG A 360 12.82 0.37 0.44
C ARG A 360 14.00 0.36 -0.53
N ASN A 361 15.23 0.42 -0.03
CA ASN A 361 16.45 0.41 -0.82
C ASN A 361 16.57 -0.89 -1.64
N GLU A 362 16.34 -2.05 -1.03
CA GLU A 362 16.40 -3.33 -1.74
C GLU A 362 15.27 -3.51 -2.76
N LYS A 363 14.05 -3.02 -2.44
CA LYS A 363 12.95 -2.95 -3.42
C LYS A 363 13.32 -2.11 -4.63
N VAL A 364 13.87 -0.91 -4.42
CA VAL A 364 14.24 0.01 -5.52
C VAL A 364 15.38 -0.57 -6.34
N LYS A 365 16.39 -1.16 -5.70
CA LYS A 365 17.53 -1.82 -6.38
C LYS A 365 17.06 -2.94 -7.31
N LEU A 366 16.12 -3.77 -6.86
CA LEU A 366 15.49 -4.78 -7.69
C LEU A 366 14.76 -4.14 -8.87
N LEU A 367 13.86 -3.17 -8.63
CA LEU A 367 13.06 -2.54 -9.68
C LEU A 367 13.93 -1.90 -10.77
N ARG A 368 15.06 -1.30 -10.40
CA ARG A 368 16.05 -0.73 -11.35
C ARG A 368 16.77 -1.80 -12.18
N SER A 369 16.77 -3.04 -11.72
CA SER A 369 17.38 -4.18 -12.42
C SER A 369 16.41 -4.89 -13.35
N ILE A 370 15.11 -4.56 -13.32
CA ILE A 370 14.11 -5.11 -14.21
C ILE A 370 14.29 -4.54 -15.62
N ARG A 371 14.42 -5.42 -16.60
CA ARG A 371 14.48 -5.02 -18.02
C ARG A 371 13.12 -4.45 -18.47
N PRO A 372 13.09 -3.35 -19.24
CA PRO A 372 11.84 -2.84 -19.79
C PRO A 372 11.11 -3.90 -20.63
N LEU A 373 9.79 -4.00 -20.44
CA LEU A 373 8.93 -4.94 -21.16
C LEU A 373 8.97 -4.64 -22.66
N GLN A 374 9.13 -5.70 -23.47
CA GLN A 374 8.96 -5.65 -24.91
C GLN A 374 7.54 -6.10 -25.28
N LEU A 375 6.99 -5.59 -26.39
CA LEU A 375 5.63 -5.94 -26.80
C LEU A 375 5.46 -7.43 -27.12
N GLU A 376 6.52 -8.11 -27.53
CA GLU A 376 6.54 -9.56 -27.76
C GLU A 376 6.36 -10.40 -26.49
N ASP A 377 6.68 -9.83 -25.32
CA ASP A 377 6.49 -10.47 -24.01
C ASP A 377 5.10 -10.18 -23.40
N VAL A 378 4.22 -9.47 -24.13
CA VAL A 378 2.95 -8.96 -23.60
C VAL A 378 1.77 -9.47 -24.43
N VAL A 379 0.79 -10.05 -23.74
CA VAL A 379 -0.51 -10.41 -24.32
C VAL A 379 -1.59 -9.59 -23.62
N ILE A 380 -2.40 -8.89 -24.42
CA ILE A 380 -3.54 -8.09 -23.93
C ILE A 380 -4.83 -8.75 -24.39
N GLY A 381 -5.80 -8.86 -23.47
CA GLY A 381 -7.15 -9.34 -23.76
C GLY A 381 -8.20 -8.33 -23.31
N GLN A 382 -9.38 -8.42 -23.92
CA GLN A 382 -10.58 -7.72 -23.48
C GLN A 382 -11.72 -8.74 -23.40
N TYR A 383 -12.34 -8.87 -22.22
CA TYR A 383 -13.47 -9.78 -22.05
C TYR A 383 -14.67 -9.29 -22.87
N LYS A 384 -15.47 -10.23 -23.37
CA LYS A 384 -16.73 -9.97 -24.09
C LYS A 384 -17.90 -10.48 -23.27
N SER A 385 -19.12 -10.17 -23.71
CA SER A 385 -20.32 -10.71 -23.10
C SER A 385 -20.24 -12.23 -23.01
N HIS A 386 -20.52 -12.76 -21.83
CA HIS A 386 -20.69 -14.18 -21.62
C HIS A 386 -22.19 -14.49 -21.70
N THR A 387 -22.69 -14.88 -22.87
CA THR A 387 -23.97 -15.60 -22.91
C THR A 387 -23.73 -16.99 -22.33
N LYS A 388 -24.14 -17.22 -21.07
CA LYS A 388 -24.52 -18.58 -20.70
C LYS A 388 -25.77 -18.90 -21.52
N GLY A 389 -25.58 -19.48 -22.71
CA GLY A 389 -26.64 -20.01 -23.54
C GLY A 389 -26.93 -21.45 -23.16
N GLY A 390 -28.21 -21.77 -22.95
CA GLY A 390 -28.73 -23.10 -22.63
C GLY A 390 -29.90 -23.03 -21.68
#